data_AF-A0A3D2IEX2-F1
#
_entry.id   AF-A0A3D2IEX2-F1
#
_cell.length_a   1.000
_cell.length_b   1.000
_cell.length_c   1.000
_cell.angle_alpha   90.00
_cell.angle_beta   90.00
_cell.angle_gamma   90.00
#
_symmetry.space_group_name_H-M   'P 1'
#
loop_
_entity.id
_entity.type
_entity.pdbx_description
1 polymer ?
#
loop_
_entity_poly.entity_id
_entity_poly.type
_entity_poly.pdbx_seq_one_letter_code
_entity_poly.pdbx_strand_id
1 'polypeptide(L)'
;FTPRTYMQLSYLFYGVALLLVILTLFFGTEINGAKSWIRIGGFNLQASELMKIATILATAQYLTSRRDISAENIRYALIAVSMILVPTIFIFLQN
;
A
#
# COMPACT_ATOMS: atom_id res chain seq x y z
N PHE A 1 22.89 4.87 -2.44
CA PHE A 1 21.50 5.17 -2.03
C PHE A 1 21.51 5.74 -0.62
N THR A 2 21.06 6.98 -0.43
CA THR A 2 20.97 7.60 0.92
C THR A 2 19.67 7.20 1.61
N PRO A 3 19.60 7.10 2.96
CA PRO A 3 18.37 6.79 3.68
C PRO A 3 17.17 7.66 3.25
N ARG A 4 17.42 8.95 2.98
CA ARG A 4 16.41 9.91 2.49
C ARG A 4 15.80 9.55 1.13
N THR A 5 16.48 8.79 0.28
CA THR A 5 15.98 8.36 -1.02
C THR A 5 14.94 7.25 -0.88
N TYR A 6 15.16 6.30 0.04
CA TYR A 6 14.18 5.24 0.36
C TYR A 6 12.89 5.82 0.93
N MET A 7 13.02 6.87 1.72
CA MET A 7 11.93 7.64 2.31
C MET A 7 11.06 8.35 1.26
N GLN A 8 11.66 8.90 0.20
CA GLN A 8 10.89 9.52 -0.89
C GLN A 8 10.25 8.47 -1.80
N LEU A 9 10.94 7.35 -2.00
CA LEU A 9 10.47 6.25 -2.84
C LEU A 9 9.31 5.48 -2.19
N SER A 10 9.17 5.49 -0.86
CA SER A 10 8.10 4.76 -0.17
C SER A 10 6.70 5.25 -0.56
N TYR A 11 6.49 6.56 -0.72
CA TYR A 11 5.20 7.10 -1.17
C TYR A 11 4.91 6.78 -2.63
N LEU A 12 5.92 6.82 -3.50
CA LEU A 12 5.77 6.40 -4.89
C LEU A 12 5.41 4.91 -4.96
N PHE A 13 6.11 4.08 -4.19
CA PHE A 13 5.86 2.65 -4.13
C PHE A 13 4.47 2.33 -3.59
N TYR A 14 4.00 3.07 -2.57
CA TYR A 14 2.62 3.00 -2.08
C TYR A 14 1.60 3.35 -3.14
N GLY A 15 1.79 4.45 -3.87
CA GLY A 15 0.88 4.85 -4.95
C GLY A 15 0.81 3.81 -6.07
N VAL A 16 1.96 3.27 -6.49
CA VAL A 16 2.03 2.22 -7.51
C VAL A 16 1.37 0.94 -7.03
N ALA A 17 1.63 0.50 -5.80
CA ALA A 17 1.02 -0.71 -5.24
C ALA A 17 -0.49 -0.55 -5.07
N LEU A 18 -0.97 0.61 -4.65
CA LEU A 18 -2.41 0.89 -4.51
C LEU A 18 -3.10 0.89 -5.87
N LEU A 19 -2.48 1.51 -6.87
CA LEU A 19 -2.98 1.46 -8.24
C LEU A 19 -3.02 0.02 -8.76
N LEU A 20 -2.00 -0.79 -8.46
CA LEU A 20 -1.96 -2.20 -8.85
C LEU A 20 -3.11 -3.00 -8.24
N VAL A 21 -3.37 -2.82 -6.94
CA VAL A 21 -4.51 -3.40 -6.23
C VAL A 21 -5.82 -2.93 -6.86
N ILE A 22 -5.97 -1.65 -7.20
CA ILE A 22 -7.20 -1.18 -7.85
C ILE A 22 -7.36 -1.81 -9.24
N LEU A 23 -6.28 -1.97 -10.01
CA LEU A 23 -6.32 -2.61 -11.33
C LEU A 23 -6.72 -4.09 -11.24
N THR A 24 -6.30 -4.83 -10.20
CA THR A 24 -6.67 -6.24 -10.06
C THR A 24 -8.16 -6.45 -9.82
N LEU A 25 -8.89 -5.48 -9.24
CA LEU A 25 -10.36 -5.57 -9.16
C LEU A 25 -11.02 -5.70 -10.53
N PHE A 26 -10.47 -5.06 -11.55
CA PHE A 26 -11.04 -5.06 -12.90
C PHE A 26 -10.41 -6.14 -13.78
N PHE A 27 -9.09 -6.26 -13.74
CA PHE A 27 -8.28 -7.06 -14.69
C PHE A 27 -7.50 -8.20 -14.03
N GLY A 28 -7.63 -8.40 -12.71
CA GLY A 28 -6.96 -9.48 -12.00
C GLY A 28 -7.48 -10.85 -12.41
N THR A 29 -6.58 -11.83 -12.42
CA THR A 29 -6.93 -13.23 -12.59
C THR A 29 -7.50 -13.77 -11.28
N GLU A 30 -8.61 -14.48 -11.37
CA GLU A 30 -9.22 -15.14 -10.22
C GLU A 30 -8.53 -16.48 -9.95
N ILE A 31 -8.04 -16.66 -8.72
CA ILE A 31 -7.45 -17.92 -8.24
C ILE A 31 -8.04 -18.20 -6.86
N ASN A 32 -8.66 -19.38 -6.70
CA ASN A 32 -9.33 -19.80 -5.47
C ASN A 32 -10.40 -18.80 -4.98
N GLY A 33 -11.16 -18.18 -5.90
CA GLY A 33 -12.19 -17.20 -5.57
C GLY A 33 -11.69 -15.77 -5.34
N ALA A 34 -10.37 -15.56 -5.28
CA ALA A 34 -9.78 -14.24 -5.07
C ALA A 34 -9.26 -13.63 -6.39
N LYS A 35 -9.70 -12.41 -6.71
CA LYS A 35 -9.32 -11.62 -7.89
C LYS A 35 -8.19 -10.62 -7.58
N SER A 36 -7.12 -11.11 -6.95
CA SER A 36 -5.97 -10.29 -6.52
C SER A 36 -4.65 -10.65 -7.22
N TRP A 37 -4.70 -11.53 -8.23
CA TRP A 37 -3.51 -12.06 -8.89
C TRP A 37 -3.25 -11.40 -10.25
N ILE A 38 -1.98 -11.14 -10.53
CA ILE A 38 -1.49 -10.68 -11.83
C ILE A 38 -0.56 -11.76 -12.38
N ARG A 39 -0.91 -12.29 -13.55
CA ARG A 39 -0.09 -13.29 -14.23
C ARG A 39 0.91 -12.60 -15.15
N ILE A 40 2.19 -12.77 -14.86
CA ILE A 40 3.29 -12.23 -15.68
C ILE A 40 4.12 -13.43 -16.17
N GLY A 41 3.83 -13.88 -17.40
CA GLY A 41 4.43 -15.09 -17.95
C GLY A 41 4.09 -16.33 -17.11
N GLY A 42 5.13 -16.99 -16.57
CA GLY A 42 5.00 -18.19 -15.73
C GLY A 42 4.81 -17.93 -14.23
N PHE A 43 4.82 -16.67 -13.79
CA PHE A 43 4.70 -16.30 -12.38
C PHE A 43 3.36 -15.62 -12.09
N ASN A 44 2.81 -15.87 -10.90
CA ASN A 44 1.64 -15.17 -10.39
C ASN A 44 2.09 -14.24 -9.27
N LEU A 45 1.87 -12.94 -9.44
CA LEU A 45 2.18 -11.90 -8.46
C LEU A 45 0.88 -11.49 -7.77
N GLN A 46 0.84 -11.59 -6.45
CA GLN A 46 -0.32 -11.16 -5.68
C GLN A 46 -0.18 -9.67 -5.32
N ALA A 47 -1.12 -8.83 -5.76
CA ALA A 47 -1.06 -7.39 -5.54
C ALA A 47 -1.14 -7.01 -4.05
N SER A 48 -1.88 -7.79 -3.24
CA SER A 48 -2.04 -7.57 -1.80
C SER A 48 -0.73 -7.68 -1.02
N GLU A 49 0.18 -8.58 -1.42
CA GLU A 49 1.49 -8.75 -0.77
C GLU A 49 2.38 -7.52 -0.98
N LEU A 50 2.44 -7.00 -2.21
CA LEU A 50 3.16 -5.77 -2.51
C LEU A 50 2.57 -4.57 -1.76
N MET A 51 1.24 -4.48 -1.70
CA MET A 51 0.55 -3.40 -1.00
C MET A 51 0.84 -3.38 0.50
N LYS A 52 0.94 -4.53 1.18
CA LYS A 52 1.32 -4.59 2.60
C LYS A 52 2.70 -3.99 2.83
N ILE A 53 3.70 -4.37 2.02
CA ILE A 53 5.07 -3.85 2.13
C ILE A 53 5.07 -2.33 1.90
N ALA A 54 4.38 -1.87 0.84
CA ALA A 54 4.33 -0.47 0.50
C ALA A 54 3.62 0.38 1.59
N THR A 55 2.55 -0.16 2.18
CA THR A 55 1.83 0.48 3.30
C THR A 55 2.70 0.64 4.52
N ILE A 56 3.47 -0.39 4.89
CA ILE A 56 4.40 -0.32 6.04
C ILE A 56 5.44 0.77 5.81
N LEU A 57 6.08 0.79 4.63
CA LEU A 57 7.12 1.76 4.31
C LEU A 57 6.59 3.21 4.27
N ALA A 58 5.45 3.43 3.63
CA ALA A 58 4.85 4.76 3.53
C ALA A 58 4.35 5.26 4.88
N THR A 59 3.70 4.40 5.67
CA THR A 59 3.19 4.78 6.99
C THR A 59 4.34 5.04 7.96
N ALA A 60 5.37 4.20 7.98
CA ALA A 60 6.57 4.43 8.79
C ALA A 60 7.26 5.75 8.41
N GLN A 61 7.32 6.05 7.12
CA GLN A 61 7.87 7.32 6.63
C GLN A 61 7.04 8.52 7.08
N TYR A 62 5.73 8.44 6.94
CA TYR A 62 4.80 9.49 7.35
C TYR A 62 4.95 9.76 8.85
N LEU A 63 5.03 8.69 9.64
CA LEU A 63 5.21 8.75 11.08
C LEU A 63 6.55 9.36 11.50
N THR A 64 7.63 9.05 10.78
CA THR A 64 8.99 9.51 11.10
C THR A 64 9.27 10.93 10.62
N SER A 65 8.70 11.34 9.48
CA SER A 65 8.92 12.68 8.88
C SER A 65 8.37 13.82 9.73
N ARG A 66 7.47 13.51 10.66
CA ARG A 66 6.68 14.46 11.44
C ARG A 66 6.86 14.24 12.94
N ARG A 67 8.08 13.85 13.33
CA ARG A 67 8.46 13.51 14.70
C ARG A 67 8.18 14.63 15.72
N ASP A 68 8.14 15.89 15.26
CA ASP A 68 7.89 17.08 16.08
C ASP A 68 6.40 17.51 16.14
N ILE A 69 5.50 16.82 15.42
CA ILE A 69 4.07 17.06 15.54
C ILE A 69 3.58 16.31 16.78
N SER A 70 2.96 17.03 17.72
CA SER A 70 2.31 16.41 18.88
C SER A 70 1.37 15.30 18.43
N ALA A 71 1.50 14.12 19.06
CA ALA A 71 0.66 12.95 18.78
C ALA A 71 -0.85 13.25 18.97
N GLU A 72 -1.19 14.35 19.64
CA GLU A 72 -2.56 14.84 19.84
C GLU A 72 -3.20 15.44 18.59
N ASN A 73 -2.45 15.64 17.50
CA ASN A 73 -3.03 16.13 16.26
C ASN A 73 -3.89 15.05 15.59
N ILE A 74 -5.21 15.11 15.83
CA ILE A 74 -6.15 14.12 15.30
C ILE A 74 -6.13 14.01 13.78
N ARG A 75 -5.85 15.10 13.04
CA ARG A 75 -5.73 15.04 11.57
C ARG A 75 -4.55 14.17 11.15
N TYR A 76 -3.45 14.23 11.90
CA TYR A 76 -2.28 13.43 11.64
C TYR A 76 -2.55 11.94 11.87
N ALA A 77 -3.21 11.60 12.98
CA ALA A 77 -3.65 10.24 13.27
C ALA A 77 -4.62 9.72 12.21
N LEU A 78 -5.60 10.53 11.79
CA LEU A 78 -6.56 10.16 10.76
C LEU A 78 -5.91 9.86 9.41
N ILE A 79 -4.87 10.61 9.01
CA ILE A 79 -4.11 10.32 7.79
C ILE A 79 -3.33 9.01 7.91
N ALA A 80 -2.65 8.77 9.05
CA ALA A 80 -1.92 7.52 9.24
C ALA A 80 -2.86 6.30 9.22
N VAL A 81 -4.03 6.43 9.85
CA VAL A 81 -5.07 5.39 9.84
C VAL A 81 -5.63 5.19 8.43
N SER A 82 -5.90 6.26 7.68
CA SER A 82 -6.43 6.15 6.32
C SER A 82 -5.43 5.48 5.36
N MET A 83 -4.13 5.71 5.54
CA MET A 83 -3.07 5.01 4.78
C MET A 83 -3.10 3.49 4.97
N ILE A 84 -3.66 2.99 6.09
CA ILE A 84 -3.80 1.56 6.35
C ILE A 84 -5.19 1.07 5.92
N LEU A 85 -6.25 1.80 6.26
CA LEU A 85 -7.62 1.38 6.00
C LEU A 85 -7.95 1.38 4.50
N VAL A 86 -7.48 2.37 3.74
CA VAL A 86 -7.80 2.48 2.32
C VAL A 86 -7.31 1.24 1.54
N PRO A 87 -6.02 0.84 1.62
CA PRO A 87 -5.56 -0.39 0.97
C PRO A 87 -6.27 -1.65 1.50
N THR A 88 -6.54 -1.69 2.81
CA THR A 88 -7.22 -2.83 3.43
C THR A 88 -8.60 -3.06 2.82
N ILE A 89 -9.39 -1.99 2.63
CA ILE A 89 -10.71 -2.08 1.98
C ILE A 89 -10.58 -2.66 0.57
N PHE A 90 -9.64 -2.16 -0.24
CA PHE A 90 -9.48 -2.67 -1.60
C PHE A 90 -9.02 -4.12 -1.66
N ILE A 91 -8.17 -4.55 -0.72
CA ILE A 91 -7.75 -5.95 -0.61
C ILE A 91 -8.94 -6.84 -0.23
N PHE A 92 -9.77 -6.40 0.72
CA PHE A 92 -10.99 -7.14 1.10
C PHE A 92 -11.97 -7.27 -0.05
N LEU A 93 -12.08 -6.27 -0.92
CA LEU A 93 -12.95 -6.35 -2.11
C LEU A 93 -12.46 -7.32 -3.19
N GLN A 94 -11.23 -7.82 -3.08
CA GLN A 94 -10.62 -8.75 -4.05
C GLN A 94 -10.53 -10.19 -3.57
N ASN A 95 -10.77 -10.43 -2.29
CA ASN A 95 -10.75 -11.76 -1.69
C ASN A 95 -12.14 -12.37 -1.70
#